data_AF-A0A359BDZ5-F1
#
_entry.id   AF-A0A359BDZ5-F1
#
_cell.length_a   1.000
_cell.length_b   1.000
_cell.length_c   1.000
_cell.angle_alpha   90.00
_cell.angle_beta   90.00
_cell.angle_gamma   90.00
#
_symmetry.space_group_name_H-M   'P 1'
#
loop_
_entity.id
_entity.type
_entity.pdbx_description
1 polymer ?
#
loop_
_entity_poly.entity_id
_entity_poly.type
_entity_poly.pdbx_seq_one_letter_code
_entity_poly.pdbx_strand_id
1 'polypeptide(L)'
;GRFSAMYKPFHLIGLELNISILSAALLKKPTGSTLDFNSDVVATAKRGLKAGEILDGEGGFTVYGKLMPASKSLKMGGLPIGLAHHVKLKNNVNIDQQISWDDVEIDLSNKAVSVRKEMEKLYS
;
A
#
# COMPACT_ATOMS: atom_id res chain seq x y z
N GLY A 1 35.71 -7.21 10.64
CA GLY A 1 34.39 -7.53 11.23
C GLY A 1 33.51 -8.18 10.18
N ARG A 2 32.46 -8.92 10.59
CA ARG A 2 31.51 -9.59 9.66
C ARG A 2 30.32 -8.72 9.26
N PHE A 3 30.06 -7.65 10.01
CA PHE A 3 28.96 -6.72 9.78
C PHE A 3 29.45 -5.28 9.98
N SER A 4 28.83 -4.36 9.24
CA SER A 4 29.02 -2.91 9.36
C SER A 4 27.67 -2.22 9.16
N ALA A 5 27.48 -1.05 9.77
CA ALA A 5 26.30 -0.23 9.59
C ALA A 5 26.65 1.03 8.78
N MET A 6 25.88 1.31 7.74
CA MET A 6 25.92 2.59 7.05
C MET A 6 24.84 3.48 7.62
N TYR A 7 25.21 4.67 8.10
CA TYR A 7 24.28 5.63 8.67
C TYR A 7 24.28 6.92 7.84
N LYS A 8 23.09 7.34 7.40
CA LYS A 8 22.85 8.62 6.74
C LYS A 8 21.98 9.47 7.67
N PRO A 9 22.52 10.52 8.33
CA PRO A 9 21.82 11.26 9.39
C PRO A 9 20.71 12.20 8.92
N PHE A 10 20.34 12.15 7.64
CA PHE A 10 19.34 13.03 7.06
C PHE A 10 18.66 12.40 5.83
N HIS A 11 17.41 12.82 5.61
CA HIS A 11 16.67 12.67 4.36
C HIS A 11 15.80 13.92 4.20
N LEU A 12 16.00 14.66 3.11
CA LEU A 12 15.39 15.99 2.91
C LEU A 12 14.07 15.94 2.12
N ILE A 13 13.49 14.75 1.92
CA ILE A 13 12.19 14.51 1.31
C ILE A 13 12.08 15.24 -0.05
N GLY A 14 11.23 16.28 -0.15
CA GLY A 14 11.00 17.02 -1.39
C GLY A 14 12.22 17.80 -1.88
N LEU A 15 13.14 18.20 -0.99
CA LEU A 15 14.36 18.91 -1.39
C LEU A 15 15.35 18.00 -2.15
N GLU A 16 15.25 16.67 -1.99
CA GLU A 16 16.06 15.70 -2.72
C GLU A 16 15.48 15.35 -4.11
N LEU A 17 14.25 15.76 -4.43
CA LEU A 17 13.54 15.36 -5.67
C LEU A 17 14.31 15.75 -6.95
N ASN A 18 14.98 16.90 -6.95
CA ASN A 18 15.74 17.40 -8.10
C ASN A 18 16.86 16.43 -8.54
N ILE A 19 17.40 15.63 -7.61
CA ILE A 19 18.41 14.61 -7.94
C ILE A 19 17.80 13.54 -8.83
N SER A 20 16.60 13.06 -8.50
CA SER A 20 15.87 12.08 -9.31
C SER A 20 15.49 12.63 -10.68
N ILE A 21 15.04 13.90 -10.74
CA ILE A 21 14.72 14.57 -12.01
C ILE A 21 15.95 14.63 -12.93
N LEU A 22 17.08 15.14 -12.43
CA LEU A 22 18.30 15.28 -13.21
C LEU A 22 18.90 13.92 -13.62
N SER A 23 18.84 12.91 -12.73
CA SER A 23 19.26 11.54 -13.06
C SER A 23 18.43 10.95 -14.21
N ALA A 24 17.10 11.12 -14.17
CA ALA A 24 16.24 10.64 -15.24
C ALA A 24 16.48 11.40 -16.55
N ALA A 25 16.55 12.73 -16.50
CA ALA A 25 16.64 13.57 -17.70
C ALA A 25 18.01 13.51 -18.39
N LEU A 26 19.10 13.57 -17.61
CA LEU A 26 20.47 13.66 -18.15
C LEU A 26 21.13 12.30 -18.30
N LEU A 27 20.86 11.38 -17.37
CA LEU A 27 21.53 10.08 -17.32
C LEU A 27 20.64 8.93 -17.81
N LYS A 28 19.34 9.17 -18.02
CA LYS A 28 18.33 8.13 -18.34
C LYS A 28 18.33 7.00 -17.31
N LYS A 29 18.54 7.33 -16.02
CA LYS A 29 18.62 6.36 -14.92
C LYS A 29 17.63 6.67 -13.81
N PRO A 30 16.81 5.70 -13.36
CA PRO A 30 15.97 5.88 -12.18
C PRO A 30 16.84 5.90 -10.91
N THR A 31 16.41 6.67 -9.91
CA THR A 31 17.00 6.66 -8.55
C THR A 31 16.39 5.58 -7.65
N GLY A 32 15.26 5.00 -8.06
CA GLY A 32 14.62 3.85 -7.43
C GLY A 32 13.58 3.22 -8.37
N SER A 33 13.47 1.90 -8.34
CA SER A 33 12.47 1.13 -9.08
C SER A 33 12.16 -0.17 -8.33
N THR A 34 10.94 -0.66 -8.46
CA THR A 34 10.57 -1.99 -7.95
C THR A 34 11.15 -3.07 -8.85
N LEU A 35 11.65 -4.16 -8.26
CA LEU A 35 12.11 -5.34 -8.99
C LEU A 35 11.03 -6.42 -9.07
N ASP A 36 10.22 -6.54 -8.02
CA ASP A 36 9.28 -7.62 -7.81
C ASP A 36 8.25 -7.20 -6.73
N PHE A 37 7.13 -7.90 -6.62
CA PHE A 37 6.12 -7.73 -5.59
C PHE A 37 6.31 -8.77 -4.48
N ASN A 38 7.27 -8.53 -3.59
CA ASN A 38 7.59 -9.41 -2.47
C ASN A 38 6.82 -9.08 -1.18
N SER A 39 6.34 -7.83 -1.06
CA SER A 39 5.65 -7.33 0.11
C SER A 39 4.52 -6.41 -0.28
N ASP A 40 3.49 -6.39 0.56
CA ASP A 40 2.32 -5.55 0.42
C ASP A 40 2.06 -4.77 1.71
N VAL A 41 1.30 -3.69 1.61
CA VAL A 41 0.86 -2.90 2.76
C VAL A 41 -0.67 -2.91 2.79
N VAL A 42 -1.21 -3.77 3.65
CA VAL A 42 -2.65 -4.05 3.72
C VAL A 42 -3.32 -3.10 4.71
N ALA A 43 -4.48 -2.57 4.33
CA ALA A 43 -5.34 -1.79 5.21
C ALA A 43 -5.75 -2.63 6.42
N THR A 44 -5.47 -2.15 7.62
CA THR A 44 -5.78 -2.82 8.88
C THR A 44 -6.61 -1.88 9.75
N ALA A 45 -7.71 -2.38 10.30
CA ALA A 45 -8.63 -1.55 11.07
C ALA A 45 -7.98 -1.04 12.37
N LYS A 46 -8.11 0.27 12.62
CA LYS A 46 -7.61 0.93 13.84
C LYS A 46 -8.56 0.79 15.03
N ARG A 47 -9.81 0.44 14.76
CA ARG A 47 -10.89 0.21 15.74
C ARG A 47 -11.89 -0.81 15.20
N GLY A 48 -12.86 -1.20 16.01
CA GLY A 48 -14.04 -1.91 15.49
C GLY A 48 -14.80 -1.03 14.50
N LEU A 49 -15.10 -1.59 13.33
CA LEU A 49 -15.84 -0.95 12.24
C LEU A 49 -17.06 -1.80 11.90
N LYS A 50 -18.17 -1.16 11.57
CA LYS A 50 -19.43 -1.80 11.18
C LYS A 50 -19.60 -1.77 9.67
N ALA A 51 -20.36 -2.74 9.18
CA ALA A 51 -20.86 -2.73 7.80
C ALA A 51 -21.57 -1.40 7.52
N GLY A 52 -21.33 -0.84 6.33
CA GLY A 52 -21.84 0.45 5.88
C GLY A 52 -20.97 1.65 6.26
N GLU A 53 -20.01 1.53 7.19
CA GLU A 53 -19.06 2.60 7.46
C GLU A 53 -18.14 2.85 6.24
N ILE A 54 -17.70 4.11 6.10
CA ILE A 54 -16.75 4.52 5.07
C ILE A 54 -15.35 4.58 5.69
N LEU A 55 -14.41 3.87 5.07
CA LEU A 55 -13.00 3.97 5.37
C LEU A 55 -12.48 5.36 4.95
N ASP A 56 -11.81 6.04 5.86
CA ASP A 56 -11.20 7.35 5.64
C ASP A 56 -9.73 7.27 5.16
N GLY A 57 -9.19 6.06 4.99
CA GLY A 57 -7.89 5.82 4.36
C GLY A 57 -6.66 6.10 5.25
N GLU A 58 -5.49 6.23 4.60
CA GLU A 58 -4.22 6.51 5.27
C GLU A 58 -4.25 7.85 6.02
N GLY A 59 -3.70 7.87 7.23
CA GLY A 59 -3.66 9.07 8.08
C GLY A 59 -4.97 9.39 8.81
N GLY A 60 -6.06 8.69 8.48
CA GLY A 60 -7.36 8.84 9.13
C GLY A 60 -7.53 8.06 10.44
N PHE A 61 -8.78 7.81 10.82
CA PHE A 61 -9.19 7.17 12.07
C PHE A 61 -9.65 5.71 11.88
N THR A 62 -9.92 5.27 10.65
CA THR A 62 -10.48 3.94 10.40
C THR A 62 -9.41 2.87 10.21
N VAL A 63 -8.30 3.19 9.53
CA VAL A 63 -7.29 2.20 9.15
C VAL A 63 -5.86 2.69 9.32
N TYR A 64 -4.91 1.75 9.34
CA TYR A 64 -3.48 1.97 9.18
C TYR A 64 -2.90 0.92 8.22
N GLY A 65 -1.73 1.19 7.63
CA GLY A 65 -1.04 0.24 6.76
C GLY A 65 -0.23 -0.78 7.56
N LYS A 66 -0.37 -2.06 7.25
CA LYS A 66 0.41 -3.14 7.86
C LYS A 66 1.19 -3.92 6.80
N LEU A 67 2.51 -3.98 6.97
CA LEU A 67 3.39 -4.75 6.09
C LEU A 67 3.06 -6.25 6.17
N MET A 68 2.98 -6.90 5.01
CA MET A 68 2.75 -8.33 4.89
C MET A 68 3.54 -8.89 3.70
N PRO A 69 4.02 -10.15 3.76
CA PRO A 69 4.51 -10.83 2.55
C PRO A 69 3.44 -10.85 1.45
N ALA A 70 3.82 -10.54 0.22
CA ALA A 70 2.90 -10.43 -0.91
C ALA A 70 2.07 -11.71 -1.11
N SER A 71 2.70 -12.88 -1.01
CA SER A 71 2.01 -14.17 -1.13
C SER A 71 0.88 -14.37 -0.10
N LYS A 72 1.07 -13.87 1.13
CA LYS A 72 0.01 -13.90 2.16
C LYS A 72 -1.10 -12.90 1.84
N SER A 73 -0.74 -11.70 1.40
CA SER A 73 -1.70 -10.66 1.00
C SER A 73 -2.60 -11.15 -0.15
N LEU A 74 -1.99 -11.70 -1.21
CA LEU A 74 -2.70 -12.26 -2.37
C LEU A 74 -3.64 -13.40 -1.96
N LYS A 75 -3.16 -14.34 -1.13
CA LYS A 75 -3.97 -15.47 -0.67
C LYS A 75 -5.22 -15.04 0.11
N MET A 76 -5.13 -13.96 0.88
CA MET A 76 -6.27 -13.44 1.64
C MET A 76 -7.08 -12.38 0.89
N GLY A 77 -6.63 -11.96 -0.30
CA GLY A 77 -7.21 -10.83 -1.02
C GLY A 77 -7.10 -9.51 -0.27
N GLY A 78 -5.95 -9.18 0.30
CA GLY A 78 -5.74 -7.97 1.10
C GLY A 78 -6.04 -6.68 0.33
N LEU A 79 -6.82 -5.78 0.92
CA LEU A 79 -7.07 -4.44 0.40
C LEU A 79 -5.83 -3.56 0.66
N PRO A 80 -5.18 -2.99 -0.38
CA PRO A 80 -4.02 -2.13 -0.18
C PRO A 80 -4.40 -0.83 0.50
N ILE A 81 -3.59 -0.35 1.46
CA ILE A 81 -3.89 0.88 2.20
C ILE A 81 -4.07 2.09 1.28
N GLY A 82 -3.28 2.18 0.20
CA GLY A 82 -3.38 3.26 -0.79
C GLY A 82 -4.69 3.27 -1.59
N LEU A 83 -5.49 2.21 -1.51
CA LEU A 83 -6.80 2.09 -2.16
C LEU A 83 -7.96 2.06 -1.15
N ALA A 84 -7.70 2.27 0.13
CA ALA A 84 -8.72 2.20 1.19
C ALA A 84 -9.42 3.53 1.47
N HIS A 85 -9.12 4.60 0.72
CA HIS A 85 -9.69 5.92 0.94
C HIS A 85 -11.08 6.06 0.32
N HIS A 86 -12.07 6.48 1.11
CA HIS A 86 -13.49 6.59 0.73
C HIS A 86 -14.10 5.28 0.22
N VAL A 87 -13.75 4.17 0.87
CA VAL A 87 -14.24 2.84 0.51
C VAL A 87 -15.26 2.37 1.54
N LYS A 88 -16.41 1.87 1.09
CA LYS A 88 -17.49 1.41 1.98
C LYS A 88 -17.28 -0.04 2.41
N LEU A 89 -17.48 -0.32 3.70
CA LEU A 89 -17.45 -1.69 4.23
C LEU A 89 -18.77 -2.43 3.94
N LYS A 90 -18.65 -3.69 3.53
CA LYS A 90 -19.74 -4.67 3.41
C LYS A 90 -19.96 -5.43 4.72
N ASN A 91 -18.88 -5.67 5.46
CA ASN A 91 -18.88 -6.49 6.67
C ASN A 91 -18.42 -5.70 7.90
N ASN A 92 -18.74 -6.22 9.09
CA ASN A 92 -18.12 -5.75 10.32
C ASN A 92 -16.64 -6.20 10.34
N VAL A 93 -15.76 -5.34 10.83
CA VAL A 93 -14.32 -5.58 10.91
C VAL A 93 -13.86 -5.29 12.34
N ASN A 94 -13.16 -6.25 12.96
CA ASN A 94 -12.63 -6.08 14.30
C ASN A 94 -11.39 -5.16 14.31
N ILE A 95 -11.07 -4.58 15.46
CA ILE A 95 -9.79 -3.87 15.64
C ILE A 95 -8.61 -4.77 15.27
N ASP A 96 -7.61 -4.20 14.60
CA ASP A 96 -6.40 -4.86 14.11
C ASP A 96 -6.61 -5.98 13.06
N GLN A 97 -7.84 -6.18 12.59
CA GLN A 97 -8.15 -7.07 11.49
C GLN A 97 -7.69 -6.46 10.16
N GLN A 98 -7.01 -7.26 9.34
CA GLN A 98 -6.65 -6.90 7.98
C GLN A 98 -7.90 -6.95 7.10
N ILE A 99 -8.13 -5.90 6.31
CA ILE A 99 -9.30 -5.75 5.45
C ILE A 99 -8.99 -6.37 4.09
N SER A 100 -9.93 -7.14 3.55
CA SER A 100 -9.83 -7.76 2.23
C SER A 100 -10.71 -7.05 1.19
N TRP A 101 -10.49 -7.37 -0.08
CA TRP A 101 -11.40 -7.00 -1.18
C TRP A 101 -12.84 -7.48 -0.94
N ASP A 102 -13.00 -8.60 -0.24
CA ASP A 102 -14.31 -9.16 0.09
C ASP A 102 -15.02 -8.41 1.21
N ASP A 103 -14.32 -7.55 1.95
CA ASP A 103 -14.91 -6.73 3.01
C ASP A 103 -15.41 -5.38 2.50
N VAL A 104 -15.14 -5.01 1.25
CA VAL A 104 -15.42 -3.66 0.73
C VAL A 104 -16.23 -3.62 -0.56
N GLU A 105 -16.96 -2.53 -0.74
CA GLU A 105 -17.51 -2.09 -2.03
C GLU A 105 -16.48 -1.17 -2.68
N ILE A 106 -15.88 -1.62 -3.79
CA ILE A 106 -14.87 -0.84 -4.51
C ILE A 106 -15.24 -0.70 -5.99
N ASP A 107 -15.00 0.50 -6.52
CA ASP A 107 -15.23 0.80 -7.92
C ASP A 107 -14.13 0.17 -8.79
N LEU A 108 -14.48 -0.88 -9.52
CA LEU A 108 -13.57 -1.58 -10.44
C LEU A 108 -13.29 -0.78 -11.73
N SER A 109 -14.05 0.27 -12.01
CA SER A 109 -13.77 1.18 -13.13
C SER A 109 -12.65 2.18 -12.81
N ASN A 110 -12.31 2.34 -11.53
CA ASN A 110 -11.18 3.15 -11.09
C ASN A 110 -9.86 2.58 -11.63
N LYS A 111 -9.09 3.42 -12.34
CA LYS A 111 -7.84 3.00 -12.99
C LYS A 111 -6.79 2.46 -12.01
N ALA A 112 -6.70 3.02 -10.81
CA ALA A 112 -5.75 2.54 -9.80
C ALA A 112 -6.13 1.14 -9.30
N VAL A 113 -7.44 0.90 -9.13
CA VAL A 113 -7.97 -0.42 -8.76
C VAL A 113 -7.74 -1.42 -9.89
N SER A 114 -7.98 -1.03 -11.15
CA SER A 114 -7.77 -1.92 -12.30
C SER A 114 -6.30 -2.33 -12.44
N VAL A 115 -5.37 -1.37 -12.34
CA VAL A 115 -3.91 -1.63 -12.40
C VAL A 115 -3.47 -2.51 -11.23
N ARG A 116 -3.99 -2.28 -10.02
CA ARG A 116 -3.71 -3.16 -8.89
C ARG A 116 -4.21 -4.59 -9.14
N LYS A 117 -5.40 -4.77 -9.71
CA LYS A 117 -5.94 -6.10 -10.03
C LYS A 117 -5.14 -6.79 -11.14
N GLU A 118 -4.67 -6.05 -12.14
CA GLU A 118 -3.74 -6.56 -13.16
C GLU A 118 -2.42 -7.01 -12.52
N MET A 119 -1.86 -6.21 -11.61
CA MET A 119 -0.66 -6.57 -10.84
C MET A 119 -0.90 -7.84 -10.02
N GLU A 120 -2.00 -7.95 -9.27
CA GLU A 120 -2.32 -9.17 -8.51
C GLU A 120 -2.32 -10.40 -9.41
N LYS A 121 -2.93 -10.34 -10.60
CA LYS A 121 -2.93 -11.45 -11.57
C LYS A 121 -1.53 -11.85 -12.06
N LEU A 122 -0.60 -10.90 -12.16
CA LEU A 122 0.79 -11.21 -12.57
C LEU A 122 1.57 -11.97 -11.50
N TYR A 123 1.16 -11.90 -10.24
CA TYR A 123 1.85 -12.48 -9.08
C TYR A 123 1.05 -13.58 -8.37
N SER A 124 -0.15 -13.92 -8.85
CA SER A 124 -1.04 -14.95 -8.28
C SER A 124 -0.66 -16.37 -8.69
#